data_AF-A0A3N0BUR8-F1
#
_entry.id   AF-A0A3N0BUR8-F1
#
_cell.length_a   1.000
_cell.length_b   1.000
_cell.length_c   1.000
_cell.angle_alpha   90.00
_cell.angle_beta   90.00
_cell.angle_gamma   90.00
#
_symmetry.space_group_name_H-M   'P 1'
#
loop_
_entity.id
_entity.type
_entity.pdbx_description
1 polymer ?
#
loop_
_entity_poly.entity_id
_entity_poly.type
_entity_poly.pdbx_seq_one_letter_code
_entity_poly.pdbx_strand_id
1 'polypeptide(L)'
;MFLLPQKPFSRGKRTCFPLPMVAESGCRHKDLNKISMEIRPKKKGGRPPKKIKRQSMVRLRLTISERFLLEQKSKRAGMGISDFIRHSVMSAKVATRFGEVEISAHRVLAGMANNLNQLTKKAHQMGLLIMAKRCQDLISEIEDHMKTMNEL
;
A
#
# COMPACT_ATOMS: atom_id res chain seq x y z
N MET A 1 -52.39 13.68 -25.04
CA MET A 1 -53.32 13.69 -23.89
C MET A 1 -53.42 12.25 -23.40
N PHE A 2 -52.99 11.83 -22.22
CA PHE A 2 -52.80 12.50 -20.93
C PHE A 2 -51.62 11.87 -20.19
N LEU A 3 -50.70 12.71 -19.70
CA LEU A 3 -49.87 12.38 -18.54
C LEU A 3 -50.81 12.26 -17.34
N LEU A 4 -50.78 11.13 -16.63
CA LEU A 4 -51.35 11.02 -15.29
C LEU A 4 -50.26 11.25 -14.23
N PRO A 5 -50.55 12.02 -13.17
CA PRO A 5 -49.57 12.56 -12.26
C PRO A 5 -49.06 11.53 -11.25
N GLN A 6 -47.75 11.58 -11.00
CA GLN A 6 -47.10 10.90 -9.87
C GLN A 6 -47.62 11.48 -8.55
N LYS A 7 -48.17 10.63 -7.68
CA LYS A 7 -48.65 11.02 -6.34
C LYS A 7 -47.47 11.40 -5.44
N PRO A 8 -47.56 12.47 -4.62
CA PRO A 8 -46.50 12.85 -3.71
C PRO A 8 -46.36 11.87 -2.53
N PHE A 9 -45.10 11.54 -2.22
CA PHE A 9 -44.68 10.76 -1.06
C PHE A 9 -45.12 11.43 0.25
N SER A 10 -46.11 10.84 0.93
CA SER A 10 -46.65 11.33 2.19
C SER A 10 -45.68 11.05 3.34
N ARG A 11 -45.15 12.10 3.97
CA ARG A 11 -44.32 11.98 5.18
C ARG A 11 -45.22 11.58 6.36
N GLY A 12 -44.96 10.42 6.96
CA GLY A 12 -45.60 9.98 8.19
C GLY A 12 -45.49 11.06 9.28
N LYS A 13 -46.62 11.35 9.92
CA LYS A 13 -46.75 12.33 11.01
C LYS A 13 -45.80 11.93 12.14
N ARG A 14 -44.81 12.78 12.44
CA ARG A 14 -44.04 12.68 13.69
C ARG A 14 -45.00 13.05 14.81
N THR A 15 -45.25 12.14 15.73
CA THR A 15 -45.92 12.46 16.98
C THR A 15 -44.99 13.38 17.78
N CYS A 16 -45.45 14.59 18.07
CA CYS A 16 -44.77 15.52 18.96
C CYS A 16 -44.96 15.01 20.39
N PHE A 17 -43.94 14.34 20.95
CA PHE A 17 -43.82 14.24 22.40
C PHE A 17 -43.31 15.59 22.91
N PRO A 18 -43.96 16.21 23.91
CA PRO A 18 -43.49 17.48 24.46
C PRO A 18 -42.17 17.22 25.19
N LEU A 19 -41.10 17.88 24.74
CA LEU A 19 -39.85 17.97 25.47
C LEU A 19 -40.05 18.91 26.67
N PRO A 20 -39.54 18.58 27.87
CA PRO A 20 -39.62 19.46 29.03
C PRO A 20 -38.81 20.75 28.80
N MET A 21 -39.30 21.87 29.35
CA MET A 21 -38.64 23.17 29.34
C MET A 21 -37.22 23.06 29.92
N VAL A 22 -36.21 23.43 29.13
CA VAL A 22 -34.85 23.64 29.64
C VAL A 22 -34.54 25.13 29.57
N ALA A 23 -34.16 25.68 30.71
CA ALA A 23 -33.80 27.07 30.91
C ALA A 23 -32.67 27.52 29.97
N GLU A 24 -32.85 28.64 29.29
CA GLU A 24 -31.77 29.36 28.64
C GLU A 24 -30.89 30.03 29.70
N SER A 25 -29.59 29.76 29.68
CA SER A 25 -28.62 30.65 30.32
C SER A 25 -27.21 30.46 29.77
N GLY A 26 -26.73 31.50 29.09
CA GLY A 26 -25.34 31.95 29.15
C GLY A 26 -24.37 31.42 28.11
N CYS A 27 -24.18 32.19 27.04
CA CYS A 27 -22.92 32.20 26.29
C CYS A 27 -21.77 32.58 27.24
N ARG A 28 -20.75 31.73 27.36
CA ARG A 28 -19.49 32.09 28.03
C ARG A 28 -18.34 32.08 27.04
N HIS A 29 -17.78 33.27 26.81
CA HIS A 29 -16.48 33.47 26.18
C HIS A 29 -15.41 32.69 26.95
N LYS A 30 -14.43 32.14 26.21
CA LYS A 30 -13.31 31.39 26.77
C LYS A 30 -12.16 32.36 27.04
N ASP A 31 -11.91 32.67 28.30
CA ASP A 31 -10.63 33.25 28.71
C ASP A 31 -9.60 32.14 28.95
N LEU A 32 -8.41 32.37 28.42
CA LEU A 32 -7.28 31.46 28.43
C LEU A 32 -6.55 31.47 29.78
N ASN A 33 -6.09 30.27 30.11
CA ASN A 33 -4.90 29.96 30.91
C ASN A 33 -5.02 29.90 32.44
N LYS A 34 -4.97 28.67 32.98
CA LYS A 34 -4.35 28.39 34.30
C LYS A 34 -3.87 26.95 34.37
N ILE A 35 -2.55 26.79 34.51
CA ILE A 35 -1.85 25.53 34.78
C ILE A 35 -1.94 25.24 36.29
N SER A 36 -2.31 24.02 36.69
CA SER A 36 -1.81 23.36 37.92
C SER A 36 -2.34 21.94 38.12
N MET A 37 -1.38 21.01 38.25
CA MET A 37 -1.30 19.86 39.16
C MET A 37 -2.32 18.72 39.09
N GLU A 38 -1.76 17.51 38.91
CA GLU A 38 -2.42 16.20 38.88
C GLU A 38 -3.25 15.89 40.13
N ILE A 39 -4.56 15.76 39.93
CA ILE A 39 -5.40 14.81 40.67
C ILE A 39 -6.14 14.05 39.58
N ARG A 40 -5.79 12.79 39.29
CA ARG A 40 -6.54 12.00 38.29
C ARG A 40 -7.88 11.64 38.92
N PRO A 41 -9.01 12.26 38.53
CA PRO A 41 -10.29 11.89 39.10
C PRO A 41 -10.61 10.45 38.71
N LYS A 42 -10.97 9.61 39.69
CA LYS A 42 -11.50 8.26 39.43
C LYS A 42 -12.64 8.41 38.42
N LYS A 43 -12.45 7.89 37.20
CA LYS A 43 -13.41 8.06 36.10
C LYS A 43 -14.74 7.44 36.56
N LYS A 44 -15.77 8.27 36.68
CA LYS A 44 -17.15 7.81 36.91
C LYS A 44 -17.46 6.73 35.87
N GLY A 45 -17.97 5.60 36.33
CA GLY A 45 -18.13 4.39 35.53
C GLY A 45 -18.69 4.65 34.12
N GLY A 46 -18.19 3.89 33.15
CA GLY A 46 -18.55 3.95 31.74
C GLY A 46 -17.79 2.91 30.93
N ARG A 47 -18.10 2.77 29.64
CA ARG A 47 -17.41 1.84 28.75
C ARG A 47 -15.90 2.20 28.70
N PRO A 48 -15.00 1.26 28.97
CA PRO A 48 -13.57 1.50 28.87
C PRO A 48 -13.18 2.08 27.50
N PRO A 49 -12.24 3.04 27.45
CA PRO A 49 -11.79 3.61 26.19
C PRO A 49 -11.17 2.52 25.32
N LYS A 50 -11.51 2.50 24.02
CA LYS A 50 -10.88 1.59 23.05
C LYS A 50 -9.37 1.87 22.98
N LYS A 51 -8.57 0.80 23.02
CA LYS A 51 -7.10 0.85 22.94
C LYS A 51 -6.60 1.50 21.65
N ILE A 52 -7.23 1.19 20.51
CA ILE A 52 -6.87 1.74 19.20
C ILE A 52 -8.08 2.50 18.65
N LYS A 53 -7.90 3.82 18.44
CA LYS A 53 -8.89 4.69 17.81
C LYS A 53 -8.53 4.88 16.34
N ARG A 54 -9.49 4.66 15.44
CA ARG A 54 -9.34 4.96 14.01
C ARG A 54 -9.82 6.39 13.78
N GLN A 55 -8.91 7.28 13.40
CA GLN A 55 -9.18 8.73 13.31
C GLN A 55 -9.26 9.24 11.86
N SER A 56 -8.57 8.60 10.93
CA SER A 56 -8.59 8.95 9.51
C SER A 56 -9.66 8.18 8.73
N MET A 57 -10.32 8.86 7.80
CA MET A 57 -11.28 8.27 6.87
C MET A 57 -10.72 8.36 5.45
N VAL A 58 -10.74 7.25 4.72
CA VAL A 58 -10.46 7.20 3.29
C VAL A 58 -11.79 7.01 2.55
N ARG A 59 -12.09 7.89 1.60
CA ARG A 59 -13.26 7.77 0.71
C ARG A 59 -12.81 7.31 -0.66
N LEU A 60 -13.48 6.29 -1.21
CA LEU A 60 -13.24 5.77 -2.55
C LEU A 60 -14.46 6.05 -3.41
N ARG A 61 -14.26 6.55 -4.62
CA ARG A 61 -15.29 6.57 -5.67
C ARG A 61 -15.08 5.33 -6.51
N LEU A 62 -16.09 4.47 -6.58
CA LEU A 62 -16.05 3.21 -7.31
C LEU A 62 -17.09 3.27 -8.43
N THR A 63 -16.78 2.62 -9.53
CA THR A 63 -17.77 2.28 -10.55
C THR A 63 -18.77 1.24 -10.01
N ILE A 64 -19.90 1.08 -10.70
CA ILE A 64 -20.95 0.12 -10.30
C ILE A 64 -20.38 -1.31 -10.27
N SER A 65 -19.59 -1.67 -11.28
CA SER A 65 -18.96 -2.99 -11.41
C SER A 65 -17.96 -3.27 -10.29
N GLU A 66 -17.11 -2.31 -9.94
CA GLU A 66 -16.14 -2.44 -8.84
C GLU A 66 -16.84 -2.58 -7.49
N ARG A 67 -17.90 -1.81 -7.25
CA ARG A 67 -18.70 -1.92 -6.02
C ARG A 67 -19.35 -3.30 -5.91
N PHE A 68 -19.90 -3.84 -7.01
CA PHE A 68 -20.49 -5.17 -7.04
C PHE A 68 -19.45 -6.26 -6.72
N LEU A 69 -18.28 -6.21 -7.36
CA LEU A 69 -17.18 -7.14 -7.09
C LEU A 69 -16.72 -7.08 -5.64
N LEU A 70 -16.59 -5.87 -5.10
CA LEU A 70 -16.20 -5.65 -3.71
C LEU A 70 -17.23 -6.24 -2.74
N GLU A 71 -18.52 -6.05 -3.00
CA GLU A 71 -19.61 -6.61 -2.19
C GLU A 71 -19.59 -8.15 -2.24
N GLN A 72 -19.40 -8.74 -3.42
CA GLN A 72 -19.28 -10.19 -3.54
C GLN A 72 -18.07 -10.74 -2.78
N LYS A 73 -16.89 -10.11 -2.90
CA LYS A 73 -15.68 -10.53 -2.18
C LYS A 73 -15.83 -10.41 -0.66
N SER A 74 -16.42 -9.31 -0.21
CA SER A 74 -16.76 -9.08 1.21
C SER A 74 -17.71 -10.15 1.75
N LYS A 75 -18.79 -10.46 1.03
CA LYS A 75 -19.75 -11.52 1.41
C LYS A 75 -19.09 -12.89 1.47
N ARG A 76 -18.26 -13.24 0.48
CA ARG A 76 -17.50 -14.50 0.48
C ARG A 76 -16.54 -14.63 1.67
N ALA A 77 -15.96 -13.52 2.11
CA ALA A 77 -15.09 -13.48 3.29
C ALA A 77 -15.87 -13.45 4.62
N GLY A 78 -17.20 -13.26 4.59
CA GLY A 78 -18.02 -13.11 5.81
C GLY A 78 -17.73 -11.82 6.60
N MET A 79 -17.16 -10.80 5.96
CA MET A 79 -16.72 -9.55 6.60
C MET A 79 -17.51 -8.36 6.06
N GLY A 80 -17.70 -7.32 6.88
CA GLY A 80 -18.22 -6.04 6.40
C GLY A 80 -17.26 -5.39 5.40
N ILE A 81 -17.79 -4.68 4.40
CA ILE A 81 -17.02 -4.10 3.28
C ILE A 81 -15.80 -3.28 3.78
N SER A 82 -15.99 -2.42 4.77
CA SER A 82 -14.92 -1.59 5.32
C SER A 82 -13.81 -2.39 6.01
N ASP A 83 -14.17 -3.51 6.65
CA ASP A 83 -13.19 -4.39 7.28
C ASP A 83 -12.48 -5.23 6.22
N PHE A 84 -13.20 -5.70 5.20
CA PHE A 84 -12.62 -6.43 4.07
C PHE A 84 -11.56 -5.60 3.34
N ILE A 85 -11.85 -4.34 3.02
CA ILE A 85 -10.87 -3.42 2.38
C ILE A 85 -9.64 -3.29 3.27
N ARG A 86 -9.84 -3.09 4.59
CA ARG A 86 -8.72 -2.92 5.52
C ARG A 86 -7.78 -4.11 5.52
N HIS A 87 -8.33 -5.33 5.68
CA HIS A 87 -7.52 -6.55 5.67
C HIS A 87 -6.86 -6.78 4.32
N SER A 88 -7.58 -6.47 3.23
CA SER A 88 -7.06 -6.59 1.87
C SER A 88 -5.86 -5.66 1.64
N VAL A 89 -5.94 -4.38 2.05
CA VAL A 89 -4.82 -3.45 1.92
C VAL A 89 -3.64 -3.83 2.82
N MET A 90 -3.89 -4.26 4.06
CA MET A 90 -2.82 -4.69 4.97
C MET A 90 -2.10 -5.96 4.50
N SER A 91 -2.81 -6.84 3.78
CA SER A 91 -2.26 -8.12 3.30
C SER A 91 -1.77 -8.06 1.85
N ALA A 92 -2.10 -6.99 1.13
CA ALA A 92 -1.73 -6.83 -0.27
C ALA A 92 -0.20 -6.67 -0.37
N LYS A 93 0.45 -7.62 -1.03
CA LYS A 93 1.82 -7.46 -1.49
C LYS A 93 1.79 -6.65 -2.78
N VAL A 94 2.26 -5.42 -2.71
CA VAL A 94 2.49 -4.62 -3.91
C VAL A 94 3.84 -5.04 -4.48
N ALA A 95 3.82 -5.71 -5.64
CA ALA A 95 5.05 -5.94 -6.39
C ALA A 95 5.58 -4.57 -6.85
N THR A 96 6.58 -4.07 -6.15
CA THR A 96 7.25 -2.83 -6.53
C THR A 96 8.01 -3.05 -7.83
N ARG A 97 8.12 -2.00 -8.66
CA ARG A 97 9.04 -2.02 -9.79
C ARG A 97 10.44 -2.26 -9.25
N PHE A 98 11.22 -3.09 -9.94
CA PHE A 98 12.63 -3.33 -9.58
C PHE A 98 13.34 -2.00 -9.38
N GLY A 99 14.07 -1.88 -8.27
CA GLY A 99 14.88 -0.71 -7.99
C GLY A 99 15.95 -0.51 -9.06
N GLU A 100 16.52 0.69 -9.16
CA GLU A 100 17.55 0.99 -10.16
C GLU A 100 18.76 0.04 -10.05
N VAL A 101 19.12 -0.33 -8.83
CA VAL A 101 20.19 -1.31 -8.53
C VAL A 101 19.83 -2.72 -9.00
N GLU A 102 18.59 -3.15 -8.81
CA GLU A 102 18.14 -4.48 -9.23
C GLU A 102 18.07 -4.57 -10.76
N ILE A 103 17.65 -3.48 -11.42
CA ILE A 103 17.64 -3.35 -12.87
C ILE A 103 19.07 -3.40 -13.41
N SER A 104 20.01 -2.67 -12.80
CA SER A 104 21.41 -2.69 -13.25
C SER A 104 22.02 -4.08 -13.08
N ALA A 105 21.80 -4.75 -11.95
CA ALA A 105 22.22 -6.13 -11.74
C ALA A 105 21.63 -7.08 -12.79
N HIS A 106 20.34 -6.96 -13.10
CA HIS A 106 19.70 -7.77 -14.14
C HIS A 106 20.29 -7.52 -15.53
N ARG A 107 20.65 -6.27 -15.85
CA ARG A 107 21.32 -5.94 -17.12
C ARG A 107 22.71 -6.56 -17.20
N VAL A 108 23.48 -6.51 -16.12
CA VAL A 108 24.81 -7.16 -16.05
C VAL A 108 24.67 -8.67 -16.26
N LEU A 109 23.73 -9.32 -15.57
CA LEU A 109 23.48 -10.76 -15.74
C LEU A 109 23.09 -11.12 -17.18
N ALA A 110 22.22 -10.33 -17.81
CA ALA A 110 21.85 -10.53 -19.21
C ALA A 110 23.07 -10.37 -20.16
N GLY A 111 23.93 -9.39 -19.89
CA GLY A 111 25.19 -9.20 -20.60
C GLY A 111 26.12 -10.41 -20.46
N MET A 112 26.28 -10.93 -19.24
CA MET A 112 27.09 -12.12 -18.96
C MET A 112 26.55 -13.37 -19.67
N ALA A 113 25.23 -13.58 -19.67
CA ALA A 113 24.60 -14.69 -20.38
C ALA A 113 24.84 -14.61 -21.90
N ASN A 114 24.80 -13.40 -22.47
CA ASN A 114 25.15 -13.18 -23.87
C ASN A 114 26.63 -13.44 -24.16
N ASN A 115 27.52 -13.01 -23.29
CA ASN A 115 28.95 -13.29 -23.40
C ASN A 115 29.21 -14.79 -23.41
N LEU A 116 28.57 -15.53 -22.48
CA LEU A 116 28.66 -16.98 -22.42
C LEU A 116 28.15 -17.66 -23.69
N ASN A 117 27.00 -17.23 -24.21
CA ASN A 117 26.44 -17.78 -25.46
C ASN A 117 27.39 -17.58 -26.66
N GLN A 118 28.03 -16.41 -26.74
CA GLN A 118 29.02 -16.13 -27.78
C GLN A 118 30.26 -17.03 -27.65
N LEU A 119 30.75 -17.24 -26.43
CA LEU A 119 31.86 -18.16 -26.15
C LEU A 119 31.50 -19.60 -26.55
N THR A 120 30.31 -20.08 -26.19
CA THR A 120 29.84 -21.42 -26.56
C THR A 120 29.78 -21.60 -28.07
N LYS A 121 29.25 -20.62 -28.81
CA LYS A 121 29.21 -20.66 -30.29
C LYS A 121 30.62 -20.69 -30.89
N LYS A 122 31.54 -19.86 -30.38
CA LYS A 122 32.94 -19.85 -30.81
C LYS A 122 33.67 -21.16 -30.49
N ALA A 123 33.42 -21.73 -29.32
CA ALA A 123 33.97 -23.02 -28.90
C ALA A 123 33.43 -24.18 -29.74
N HIS A 124 32.16 -24.14 -30.14
CA HIS A 124 31.60 -25.12 -31.05
C HIS A 124 32.27 -25.06 -32.44
N GLN A 125 32.59 -23.86 -32.93
CA GLN A 125 33.22 -23.67 -34.24
C GLN A 125 34.71 -24.04 -34.27
N MET A 126 35.48 -23.64 -33.25
CA MET A 126 36.94 -23.83 -33.22
C MET A 126 37.39 -25.07 -32.44
N GLY A 127 36.51 -25.65 -31.64
CA GLY A 127 36.84 -26.70 -30.68
C GLY A 127 37.11 -26.13 -29.29
N LEU A 128 36.60 -26.85 -28.28
CA LEU A 128 36.61 -26.42 -26.88
C LEU A 128 38.03 -26.23 -26.31
N LEU A 129 38.94 -27.16 -26.60
CA LEU A 129 40.31 -27.14 -26.05
C LEU A 129 41.11 -25.94 -26.55
N ILE A 130 40.98 -25.58 -27.83
CA ILE A 130 41.68 -24.45 -28.43
C ILE A 130 41.17 -23.13 -27.85
N MET A 131 39.84 -23.03 -27.67
CA MET A 131 39.24 -21.86 -27.02
C MET A 131 39.63 -21.73 -25.56
N ALA A 132 39.63 -22.82 -24.80
CA ALA A 132 40.03 -22.81 -23.40
C ALA A 132 41.47 -22.30 -23.23
N LYS A 133 42.41 -22.80 -24.05
CA LYS A 133 43.80 -22.34 -24.04
C LYS A 133 43.91 -20.84 -24.34
N ARG A 134 43.25 -20.36 -25.39
CA ARG A 134 43.25 -18.92 -25.72
C ARG A 134 42.66 -18.04 -24.61
N CYS A 135 41.60 -18.50 -23.95
CA CYS A 135 41.04 -17.78 -22.81
C CYS A 135 42.03 -17.73 -21.64
N GLN A 136 42.74 -18.83 -21.35
CA GLN A 136 43.77 -18.87 -20.30
C GLN A 136 44.96 -17.95 -20.60
N ASP A 137 45.43 -17.95 -21.85
CA ASP A 137 46.53 -17.08 -22.30
C ASP A 137 46.14 -15.60 -22.11
N LEU A 138 44.93 -15.22 -22.53
CA LEU A 138 44.41 -13.85 -22.37
C LEU A 138 44.20 -13.45 -20.90
N ILE A 139 43.72 -14.36 -20.05
CA ILE A 139 43.55 -14.09 -18.62
C ILE A 139 44.91 -13.82 -17.98
N SER A 140 45.94 -14.60 -18.32
CA SER A 140 47.29 -14.43 -17.82
C SER A 140 47.88 -13.07 -18.22
N GLU A 141 47.67 -12.65 -19.47
CA GLU A 141 48.08 -11.33 -19.97
C GLU A 141 47.39 -10.19 -19.20
N ILE A 142 46.08 -10.32 -18.93
CA ILE A 142 45.34 -9.34 -18.13
C ILE A 142 45.87 -9.28 -16.69
N GLU A 143 46.13 -10.43 -16.07
CA GLU A 143 46.67 -10.50 -14.71
C GLU A 143 48.05 -9.82 -14.62
N ASP A 144 48.90 -10.01 -15.62
CA ASP A 144 50.23 -9.39 -15.66
C ASP A 144 50.16 -7.88 -15.87
N HIS A 145 49.25 -7.40 -16.72
CA HIS A 145 48.96 -5.97 -16.83
C HIS A 145 48.43 -5.39 -15.51
N MET A 146 47.54 -6.10 -14.82
CA MET A 146 47.01 -5.67 -13.53
C MET A 146 48.09 -5.58 -12.44
N LYS A 147 49.02 -6.54 -12.38
CA LYS A 147 50.18 -6.48 -11.47
C LYS A 147 51.06 -5.27 -11.78
N THR A 148 51.36 -5.06 -13.06
CA THR A 148 52.17 -3.92 -13.51
C THR A 148 51.55 -2.58 -13.10
N MET A 149 50.22 -2.43 -13.17
CA MET A 149 49.54 -1.21 -12.73
C MET A 149 49.51 -1.01 -11.21
N ASN A 150 49.65 -2.07 -10.42
CA ASN A 150 49.58 -2.03 -8.96
C ASN A 150 50.96 -1.88 -8.29
N GLU A 151 52.03 -2.14 -9.05
CA GLU A 151 53.43 -1.93 -8.63
C GLU A 151 53.98 -0.54 -9.03
N LEU A 152 53.19 0.26 -9.74
CA LEU A 152 53.40 1.69 -10.02
C LEU A 152 52.65 2.57 -9.02
#